data_AF-A0A143B3U4-F1
#
_entry.id   AF-A0A143B3U4-F1
#
_cell.length_a   1.000
_cell.length_b   1.000
_cell.length_c   1.000
_cell.angle_alpha   90.00
_cell.angle_beta   90.00
_cell.angle_gamma   90.00
#
_symmetry.space_group_name_H-M   'P 1'
#
loop_
_entity.id
_entity.type
_entity.pdbx_description
1 polymer ?
#
loop_
_entity_poly.entity_id
_entity_poly.type
_entity_poly.pdbx_seq_one_letter_code
_entity_poly.pdbx_strand_id
1 'polypeptide(L)'
;MQYDFKDGMSLPGKIVNIGWLQHCQKMLDCIEAVAPEFGGGGVEFARVICYYALPESMGGSKARGDEYMQQAVARGDREGWLLPRWARGKYYYEILDQTELQRQDLEWVASQDPARMRDPYPWRIHFQENARELL
;
A
#
# COMPACT_ATOMS: atom_id res chain seq x y z
N MET A 1 13.38 3.83 -11.60
CA MET A 1 12.56 4.91 -11.02
C MET A 1 12.24 4.54 -9.57
N GLN A 2 12.40 5.49 -8.64
CA GLN A 2 12.06 5.38 -7.21
C GLN A 2 10.61 5.88 -7.06
N TYR A 3 9.80 5.29 -6.19
CA TYR A 3 8.39 5.68 -6.07
C TYR A 3 8.27 7.15 -5.64
N ASP A 4 7.57 7.96 -6.45
CA ASP A 4 7.35 9.37 -6.17
C ASP A 4 5.94 9.57 -5.59
N PHE A 5 5.85 9.89 -4.29
CA PHE A 5 4.56 10.19 -3.63
C PHE A 5 3.95 11.46 -4.24
N LYS A 6 3.02 11.34 -5.20
CA LYS A 6 2.45 12.51 -5.90
C LYS A 6 1.80 13.53 -4.95
N ASP A 7 1.33 13.09 -3.78
CA ASP A 7 0.62 13.91 -2.81
C ASP A 7 1.47 14.26 -1.58
N GLY A 8 1.30 15.48 -1.04
CA GLY A 8 1.76 15.87 0.30
C GLY A 8 3.17 16.48 0.41
N MET A 9 4.09 16.27 -0.53
CA MET A 9 5.43 16.89 -0.51
C MET A 9 6.01 17.18 -1.90
N SER A 10 6.73 18.29 -2.04
CA SER A 10 7.56 18.57 -3.22
C SER A 10 8.77 17.63 -3.29
N LEU A 11 9.36 17.47 -4.49
CA LEU A 11 10.55 16.62 -4.69
C LEU A 11 11.72 16.97 -3.73
N PRO A 12 12.08 18.24 -3.49
CA PRO A 12 13.08 18.58 -2.47
C PRO A 12 12.66 18.18 -1.06
N GLY A 13 11.37 18.38 -0.72
CA GLY A 13 10.82 17.97 0.57
C GLY A 13 10.91 16.45 0.79
N LYS A 14 10.72 15.65 -0.26
CA LYS A 14 10.88 14.19 -0.22
C LYS A 14 12.32 13.79 0.05
N ILE A 15 13.29 14.41 -0.64
CA ILE A 15 14.72 14.10 -0.47
C ILE A 15 15.17 14.39 0.97
N VAL A 16 14.79 15.55 1.52
CA VAL A 16 15.17 15.93 2.89
C VAL A 16 14.52 15.01 3.93
N ASN A 17 13.27 14.61 3.72
CA ASN A 17 12.50 13.85 4.70
C ASN A 17 12.58 12.33 4.51
N ILE A 18 13.26 11.81 3.48
CA ILE A 18 13.31 10.38 3.19
C ILE A 18 13.89 9.55 4.35
N GLY A 19 14.79 10.16 5.15
CA GLY A 19 15.34 9.56 6.36
C GLY A 19 14.28 9.21 7.42
N TRP A 20 13.14 9.91 7.43
CA TRP A 20 12.03 9.58 8.33
C TRP A 20 11.42 8.20 8.07
N LEU A 21 11.50 7.69 6.84
CA LEU A 21 11.00 6.35 6.53
C LEU A 21 11.79 5.24 7.24
N GLN A 22 13.05 5.48 7.62
CA GLN A 22 13.79 4.54 8.46
C GLN A 22 13.21 4.45 9.88
N HIS A 23 12.65 5.56 10.40
CA HIS A 23 11.93 5.55 11.66
C HIS A 23 10.56 4.86 11.52
N CYS A 24 9.90 4.99 10.37
CA CYS A 24 8.67 4.26 10.08
C CYS A 24 8.86 2.74 10.17
N GLN A 25 9.97 2.20 9.66
CA GLN A 25 10.24 0.75 9.77
C GLN A 25 10.25 0.27 11.23
N LYS A 26 10.91 1.00 12.13
CA LYS A 26 10.92 0.67 13.57
C LYS A 26 9.52 0.73 14.20
N MET A 27 8.71 1.70 13.78
CA MET A 27 7.32 1.79 14.22
C MET A 27 6.49 0.58 13.75
N LEU A 28 6.68 0.15 12.50
CA LEU A 28 6.01 -1.03 11.95
C LEU A 28 6.44 -2.31 12.69
N ASP A 29 7.73 -2.44 13.03
CA ASP A 29 8.23 -3.56 13.86
C ASP A 29 7.52 -3.60 15.23
N CYS A 30 7.34 -2.44 15.87
CA CYS A 30 6.62 -2.36 17.15
C CYS A 30 5.14 -2.74 17.01
N ILE A 31 4.47 -2.33 15.93
CA ILE A 31 3.06 -2.70 15.68
C ILE A 31 2.95 -4.21 15.53
N GLU A 32 3.80 -4.84 14.72
CA GLU A 32 3.79 -6.30 14.53
C GLU A 32 4.10 -7.06 15.83
N ALA A 33 5.04 -6.55 16.65
CA ALA A 33 5.37 -7.17 17.93
C ALA A 33 4.20 -7.14 18.93
N VAL A 34 3.40 -6.07 18.92
CA VAL A 34 2.28 -5.89 19.86
C VAL A 34 0.99 -6.52 19.33
N ALA A 35 0.73 -6.41 18.02
CA ALA A 35 -0.49 -6.86 17.37
C ALA A 35 -0.18 -7.40 15.96
N PRO A 36 0.27 -8.66 15.83
CA PRO A 36 0.72 -9.24 14.56
C PRO A 36 -0.34 -9.26 13.44
N GLU A 37 -1.63 -9.29 13.80
CA GLU A 37 -2.77 -9.32 12.86
C GLU A 37 -3.41 -7.93 12.66
N PHE A 38 -2.74 -6.86 13.09
CA PHE A 38 -3.31 -5.52 12.97
C PHE A 38 -3.41 -5.04 11.52
N GLY A 39 -4.55 -4.42 11.19
CA GLY A 39 -4.68 -3.59 9.99
C GLY A 39 -4.89 -4.33 8.66
N GLY A 40 -5.15 -5.64 8.67
CA GLY A 40 -5.63 -6.37 7.49
C GLY A 40 -4.75 -6.29 6.24
N GLY A 41 -3.43 -6.26 6.43
CA GLY A 41 -2.46 -6.07 5.34
C GLY A 41 -1.90 -4.64 5.23
N GLY A 42 -2.42 -3.69 6.01
CA GLY A 42 -1.97 -2.30 5.99
C GLY A 42 -0.55 -2.09 6.52
N VAL A 43 -0.09 -2.92 7.46
CA VAL A 43 1.28 -2.86 8.00
C VAL A 43 2.28 -3.33 6.93
N GLU A 44 1.97 -4.44 6.27
CA GLU A 44 2.75 -4.96 5.16
C GLU A 44 2.78 -3.97 4.00
N PHE A 45 1.65 -3.37 3.64
CA PHE A 45 1.61 -2.33 2.61
C PHE A 45 2.46 -1.10 2.98
N ALA A 46 2.45 -0.67 4.24
CA ALA A 46 3.32 0.41 4.70
C ALA A 46 4.83 0.05 4.60
N ARG A 47 5.18 -1.24 4.73
CA ARG A 47 6.55 -1.70 4.44
C ARG A 47 6.88 -1.63 2.95
N VAL A 48 5.95 -1.94 2.06
CA VAL A 48 6.13 -1.76 0.60
C VAL A 48 6.55 -0.34 0.29
N ILE A 49 5.85 0.64 0.86
CA ILE A 49 6.18 2.07 0.77
C ILE A 49 7.63 2.32 1.19
N CYS A 50 8.03 1.86 2.37
CA CYS A 50 9.39 2.10 2.88
C CYS A 50 10.45 1.48 1.96
N TYR A 51 10.22 0.25 1.49
CA TYR A 51 11.17 -0.48 0.65
C TYR A 51 11.31 0.09 -0.76
N TYR A 52 10.22 0.62 -1.34
CA TYR A 52 10.23 1.24 -2.67
C TYR A 52 10.70 2.70 -2.65
N ALA A 53 10.49 3.39 -1.54
CA ALA A 53 10.85 4.79 -1.39
C ALA A 53 12.27 4.99 -0.86
N LEU A 54 12.84 4.10 -0.04
CA LEU A 54 14.22 4.28 0.44
C LEU A 54 15.26 3.86 -0.62
N PRO A 55 16.43 4.52 -0.68
CA PRO A 55 17.60 3.98 -1.36
C PRO A 55 18.10 2.68 -0.71
N GLU A 56 18.77 1.81 -1.47
CA GLU A 56 19.34 0.56 -0.95
C GLU A 56 20.31 0.81 0.22
N SER A 57 21.14 1.86 0.13
CA SER A 57 22.05 2.28 1.20
C SER A 57 21.36 2.65 2.51
N MET A 58 20.05 2.93 2.47
CA MET A 58 19.22 3.29 3.62
C MET A 58 18.23 2.18 4.00
N GLY A 59 18.35 0.99 3.41
CA GLY A 59 17.49 -0.16 3.69
C GLY A 59 16.31 -0.34 2.73
N GLY A 60 16.29 0.39 1.61
CA GLY A 60 15.39 0.11 0.50
C GLY A 60 15.67 -1.23 -0.15
N SER A 61 14.63 -1.90 -0.66
CA SER A 61 14.76 -3.19 -1.34
C SER A 61 13.48 -3.53 -2.10
N LYS A 62 13.51 -3.38 -3.43
CA LYS A 62 12.34 -3.69 -4.27
C LYS A 62 11.85 -5.11 -4.09
N ALA A 63 12.77 -6.09 -4.06
CA ALA A 63 12.43 -7.50 -3.85
C ALA A 63 11.63 -7.71 -2.55
N ARG A 64 12.06 -7.10 -1.45
CA ARG A 64 11.28 -7.14 -0.20
C ARG A 64 9.95 -6.40 -0.32
N GLY A 65 9.93 -5.26 -0.99
CA GLY A 65 8.70 -4.56 -1.31
C GLY A 65 7.69 -5.45 -2.04
N ASP A 66 8.15 -6.24 -3.00
CA ASP A 66 7.31 -7.17 -3.77
C ASP A 66 6.75 -8.28 -2.88
N GLU A 67 7.60 -8.86 -2.03
CA GLU A 67 7.19 -9.88 -1.05
C GLU A 67 6.13 -9.33 -0.08
N TYR A 68 6.35 -8.13 0.48
CA TYR A 68 5.39 -7.51 1.38
C TYR A 68 4.09 -7.10 0.66
N MET A 69 4.15 -6.73 -0.61
CA MET A 69 2.94 -6.45 -1.38
C MET A 69 2.09 -7.71 -1.57
N GLN A 70 2.74 -8.86 -1.84
CA GLN A 70 2.04 -10.14 -1.92
C GLN A 70 1.42 -10.53 -0.57
N GLN A 71 2.16 -10.35 0.53
CA GLN A 71 1.65 -10.62 1.88
C GLN A 71 0.46 -9.73 2.24
N ALA A 72 0.53 -8.44 1.93
CA ALA A 72 -0.55 -7.49 2.18
C ALA A 72 -1.84 -7.91 1.46
N VAL A 73 -1.77 -8.25 0.17
CA VAL A 73 -2.95 -8.71 -0.58
C VAL A 73 -3.46 -10.05 -0.07
N ALA A 74 -2.58 -11.02 0.18
CA ALA A 74 -2.99 -12.32 0.71
C ALA A 74 -3.73 -12.19 2.06
N ARG A 75 -3.24 -11.32 2.95
CA ARG A 75 -3.88 -11.02 4.23
C ARG A 75 -5.21 -10.29 4.04
N GLY A 76 -5.24 -9.28 3.18
CA GLY A 76 -6.45 -8.53 2.87
C GLY A 76 -7.57 -9.41 2.31
N ASP A 77 -7.23 -10.27 1.34
CA ASP A 77 -8.18 -11.20 0.71
C ASP A 77 -8.74 -12.22 1.71
N ARG A 78 -7.89 -12.76 2.58
CA ARG A 78 -8.27 -13.72 3.62
C ARG A 78 -9.26 -13.13 4.63
N GLU A 79 -9.12 -11.85 4.94
CA GLU A 79 -9.85 -11.19 6.01
C GLU A 79 -10.98 -10.27 5.51
N GLY A 80 -11.09 -10.06 4.20
CA GLY A 80 -12.11 -9.20 3.60
C GLY A 80 -11.79 -7.71 3.72
N TRP A 81 -10.54 -7.31 3.50
CA TRP A 81 -10.11 -5.91 3.43
C TRP A 81 -9.89 -5.45 1.99
N LEU A 82 -10.37 -4.25 1.68
CA LEU A 82 -10.20 -3.60 0.39
C LEU A 82 -8.84 -2.93 0.24
N LEU A 83 -8.32 -2.38 1.35
CA LEU A 83 -7.12 -1.52 1.35
C LEU A 83 -5.95 -2.12 0.54
N PRO A 84 -5.52 -3.38 0.72
CA PRO A 84 -4.31 -3.87 0.04
C PRO A 84 -4.46 -3.95 -1.48
N ARG A 85 -5.61 -4.39 -2.00
CA ARG A 85 -5.86 -4.43 -3.46
C ARG A 85 -6.05 -3.05 -4.04
N TRP A 86 -6.79 -2.17 -3.36
CA TRP A 86 -6.93 -0.79 -3.79
C TRP A 86 -5.57 -0.11 -3.88
N ALA A 87 -4.73 -0.27 -2.86
CA ALA A 87 -3.42 0.35 -2.82
C ALA A 87 -2.46 -0.24 -3.88
N ARG A 88 -2.53 -1.57 -4.13
CA ARG A 88 -1.75 -2.21 -5.17
C ARG A 88 -2.16 -1.72 -6.57
N GLY A 89 -3.46 -1.67 -6.84
CA GLY A 89 -4.00 -1.15 -8.09
C GLY A 89 -3.62 0.31 -8.31
N LYS A 90 -3.85 1.17 -7.31
CA LYS A 90 -3.63 2.61 -7.40
C LYS A 90 -2.16 3.01 -7.50
N TYR A 91 -1.28 2.39 -6.72
CA TYR A 91 0.09 2.87 -6.54
C TYR A 91 1.13 1.87 -7.04
N TYR A 92 1.04 0.62 -6.64
CA TYR A 92 2.09 -0.36 -6.90
C TYR A 92 2.20 -0.71 -8.39
N TYR A 93 1.09 -1.03 -9.03
CA TYR A 93 1.08 -1.37 -10.45
C TYR A 93 1.35 -0.18 -11.36
N GLU A 94 1.06 1.05 -10.91
CA GLU A 94 1.46 2.27 -11.60
C GLU A 94 3.00 2.38 -11.67
N ILE A 95 3.71 2.10 -10.57
CA ILE A 95 5.18 2.14 -10.53
C ILE A 95 5.83 1.09 -11.43
N LEU A 96 5.16 -0.06 -11.59
CA LEU A 96 5.64 -1.19 -12.36
C LEU A 96 5.22 -1.15 -13.83
N ASP A 97 4.50 -0.11 -14.26
CA ASP A 97 3.91 0.00 -15.59
C ASP A 97 3.03 -1.21 -15.96
N GLN A 98 2.29 -1.75 -14.98
CA GLN A 98 1.44 -2.93 -15.11
C GLN A 98 -0.05 -2.56 -15.25
N THR A 99 -0.39 -1.79 -16.28
CA THR A 99 -1.74 -1.20 -16.48
C THR A 99 -2.88 -2.23 -16.43
N GLU A 100 -2.69 -3.40 -17.01
CA GLU A 100 -3.74 -4.43 -17.03
C GLU A 100 -3.99 -5.03 -15.64
N LEU A 101 -2.93 -5.22 -14.84
CA LEU A 101 -3.07 -5.70 -13.45
C LEU A 101 -3.63 -4.61 -12.53
N GLN A 102 -3.26 -3.35 -12.78
CA GLN A 102 -3.90 -2.18 -12.15
C GLN A 102 -5.41 -2.21 -12.39
N ARG A 103 -5.85 -2.34 -13.65
CA ARG A 103 -7.28 -2.39 -14.00
C ARG A 103 -8.00 -3.53 -13.27
N GLN A 104 -7.42 -4.73 -13.26
CA GLN A 104 -8.02 -5.90 -12.61
C GLN A 104 -8.23 -5.70 -11.10
N ASP A 105 -7.26 -5.13 -10.39
CA ASP A 105 -7.42 -4.88 -8.95
C ASP A 105 -8.43 -3.78 -8.67
N LEU A 106 -8.44 -2.71 -9.46
CA LEU A 106 -9.39 -1.61 -9.28
C LEU A 106 -10.84 -2.04 -9.61
N GLU A 107 -11.04 -2.84 -10.66
CA GLU A 107 -12.35 -3.43 -10.97
C GLU A 107 -12.83 -4.37 -9.86
N TRP A 108 -11.92 -5.18 -9.31
CA TRP A 108 -12.25 -6.04 -8.19
C TRP A 108 -12.71 -5.19 -7.00
N VAL A 109 -11.98 -4.13 -6.62
CA VAL A 109 -12.36 -3.25 -5.50
C VAL A 109 -13.70 -2.57 -5.75
N ALA A 110 -13.92 -2.02 -6.94
CA ALA A 110 -15.14 -1.29 -7.31
C ALA A 110 -16.41 -2.16 -7.28
N SER A 111 -16.26 -3.48 -7.47
CA SER A 111 -17.35 -4.46 -7.55
C SER A 111 -17.73 -5.12 -6.21
N GLN A 112 -16.98 -4.88 -5.14
CA GLN A 112 -17.28 -5.49 -3.83
C GLN A 112 -18.54 -4.91 -3.19
N ASP A 113 -19.21 -5.70 -2.35
CA ASP A 113 -20.28 -5.20 -1.47
C ASP A 113 -19.64 -4.58 -0.22
N PRO A 114 -19.72 -3.25 -0.02
CA PRO A 114 -19.08 -2.60 1.12
C PRO A 114 -19.60 -3.16 2.45
N ALA A 115 -20.85 -3.65 2.53
CA ALA A 115 -21.39 -4.21 3.77
C ALA A 115 -20.66 -5.49 4.23
N ARG A 116 -19.94 -6.17 3.33
CA ARG A 116 -19.21 -7.41 3.61
C ARG A 116 -17.74 -7.20 3.92
N MET A 117 -17.23 -5.98 3.76
CA MET A 117 -15.81 -5.68 3.93
C MET A 117 -15.50 -5.16 5.34
N ARG A 118 -14.28 -5.44 5.80
CA ARG A 118 -13.81 -5.16 7.17
C ARG A 118 -13.25 -3.77 7.38
N ASP A 119 -12.84 -3.07 6.33
CA ASP A 119 -12.31 -1.70 6.49
C ASP A 119 -13.36 -0.80 7.18
N PRO A 120 -12.97 0.27 7.88
CA PRO A 120 -13.94 1.23 8.40
C PRO A 120 -14.82 1.78 7.27
N TYR A 121 -16.12 1.99 7.54
CA TYR A 121 -17.10 2.34 6.49
C TYR A 121 -16.68 3.52 5.59
N PRO A 122 -16.18 4.66 6.13
CA PRO A 122 -15.73 5.76 5.28
C PRO A 122 -14.61 5.36 4.32
N TRP A 123 -13.69 4.50 4.76
CA TRP A 123 -12.59 4.00 3.93
C TRP A 123 -13.08 3.06 2.83
N ARG A 124 -14.04 2.18 3.13
CA ARG A 124 -14.66 1.32 2.09
C ARG A 124 -15.25 2.15 0.97
N ILE A 125 -16.05 3.16 1.31
CA ILE A 125 -16.67 4.04 0.31
C ILE A 125 -15.60 4.78 -0.48
N HIS A 126 -14.62 5.37 0.19
CA HIS A 126 -13.51 6.06 -0.48
C HIS A 126 -12.75 5.17 -1.46
N PHE A 127 -12.36 3.95 -1.06
CA PHE A 127 -11.60 3.05 -1.92
C PHE A 127 -12.40 2.65 -3.16
N GLN A 128 -13.70 2.43 -3.01
CA GLN A 128 -14.57 2.05 -4.13
C GLN A 128 -14.84 3.20 -5.09
N GLU A 129 -15.16 4.39 -4.58
CA GLU A 129 -15.36 5.58 -5.40
C GLU A 129 -14.08 5.91 -6.16
N ASN A 130 -12.95 5.93 -5.46
CA ASN A 130 -11.67 6.22 -6.09
C ASN A 130 -11.26 5.14 -7.10
N ALA A 131 -11.56 3.87 -6.86
CA ALA A 131 -11.31 2.82 -7.84
C ALA A 131 -12.14 3.03 -9.13
N ARG A 132 -13.39 3.51 -9.02
CA ARG A 132 -14.23 3.83 -10.21
C ARG A 132 -13.74 5.05 -10.98
N GLU A 133 -13.14 6.03 -10.30
CA GLU A 133 -12.56 7.21 -10.94
C GLU A 133 -11.29 6.89 -11.74
N LEU A 134 -10.55 5.85 -11.34
CA LEU A 134 -9.27 5.45 -11.93
C LEU A 134 -9.40 4.45 -13.09
N LEU A 135 -10.61 3.95 -13.37
CA LEU A 135 -10.94 3.05 -14.48
C LEU A 135 -11.46 3.84 -15.69
#